data_AF-A0A444YZ98-F1
#
_entry.id   AF-A0A444YZ98-F1
#
_cell.length_a   1.000
_cell.length_b   1.000
_cell.length_c   1.000
_cell.angle_alpha   90.00
_cell.angle_beta   90.00
_cell.angle_gamma   90.00
#
_symmetry.space_group_name_H-M   'P 1'
#
loop_
_entity.id
_entity.type
_entity.pdbx_description
1 polymer ?
#
loop_
_entity_poly.entity_id
_entity_poly.type
_entity_poly.pdbx_seq_one_letter_code
_entity_poly.pdbx_strand_id
1 'polypeptide(L)'
;MWKLKIAEGGKNLVSGNNFIGRQHWEFDPNAGTPQERAEVERLRQEFTKNRFSIKQSSDLLTRMQLTKENQRGEIPEAVKVGEEEKITKEALITTMRRSLTFFSSIQAHDGHWPAEFSGPLFFVQPLISYSCSCTSLHLSFSYMVLELRAYQELGEEEFEFAGKLLRDCGVEVATVVGMAAGQWRLRVAGLGQWIMTLYITGSLDEVIGPEHKKEIIRYLYNHQNEDGGWGTHIVGHSTMFGSALSYIALRILGEKLEDHQDMPMARARKWILDHGGLVTITSWGKFWVSVITWLHAL
;
A
#
# COMPACT_ATOMS: atom_id res chain seq x y z
N MET A 1 9.91 15.63 -7.96
CA MET A 1 10.43 14.37 -7.39
C MET A 1 9.61 14.02 -6.17
N TRP A 2 9.43 12.73 -5.88
CA TRP A 2 8.78 12.28 -4.65
C TRP A 2 9.71 12.43 -3.46
N LYS A 3 9.23 13.02 -2.37
CA LYS A 3 9.94 13.19 -1.10
C LYS A 3 9.30 12.35 -0.01
N LEU A 4 10.12 11.68 0.78
CA LEU A 4 9.69 11.01 1.99
C LEU A 4 9.50 12.06 3.09
N LYS A 5 8.35 12.03 3.76
CA LYS A 5 8.03 12.86 4.92
C LYS A 5 7.84 11.98 6.14
N ILE A 6 8.52 12.33 7.24
CA ILE A 6 8.58 11.54 8.47
C ILE A 6 8.07 12.37 9.64
N ALA A 7 7.25 11.76 10.50
CA ALA A 7 6.75 12.33 11.76
C ALA A 7 6.01 13.68 11.61
N GLU A 8 5.59 14.03 10.40
CA GLU A 8 4.83 15.24 10.13
C GLU A 8 3.32 15.01 10.37
N GLY A 9 2.70 15.95 11.06
CA GLY A 9 1.25 16.05 11.23
C GLY A 9 0.57 16.72 10.03
N GLY A 10 -0.66 17.18 10.21
CA GLY A 10 -1.39 17.86 9.13
C GLY A 10 -2.84 18.15 9.48
N LYS A 11 -3.48 18.96 8.62
CA LYS A 11 -4.90 19.32 8.77
C LYS A 11 -5.73 18.03 8.75
N ASN A 12 -6.58 17.84 9.77
CA ASN A 12 -7.42 16.66 9.96
C ASN A 12 -6.66 15.37 10.34
N LEU A 13 -5.50 15.48 10.98
CA LEU A 13 -4.76 14.34 11.53
C LEU A 13 -4.73 14.40 13.06
N VAL A 14 -5.10 13.28 13.70
CA VAL A 14 -4.99 13.07 15.15
C VAL A 14 -3.98 11.95 15.39
N SER A 15 -3.12 12.11 16.41
CA SER A 15 -2.17 11.07 16.81
C SER A 15 -2.08 10.98 18.33
N GLY A 16 -2.04 9.75 18.86
CA GLY A 16 -1.75 9.48 20.27
C GLY A 16 -0.26 9.37 20.61
N ASN A 17 0.64 9.47 19.61
CA ASN A 17 2.09 9.38 19.79
C ASN A 17 2.85 10.52 19.09
N ASN A 18 2.21 11.66 18.87
CA ASN A 18 2.79 12.82 18.17
C ASN A 18 3.36 12.47 16.78
N PHE A 19 2.70 11.56 16.06
CA PHE A 19 3.06 11.11 14.71
C PHE A 19 4.38 10.34 14.59
N ILE A 20 5.02 9.97 15.70
CA ILE A 20 6.26 9.18 15.69
C ILE A 20 6.02 7.84 14.98
N GLY A 21 6.93 7.44 14.09
CA GLY A 21 6.81 6.23 13.28
C GLY A 21 5.94 6.39 12.03
N ARG A 22 5.45 7.60 11.75
CA ARG A 22 4.66 7.90 10.56
C ARG A 22 5.55 8.30 9.39
N GLN A 23 5.20 7.79 8.22
CA GLN A 23 5.78 8.19 6.95
C GLN A 23 4.72 8.43 5.88
N HIS A 24 4.98 9.32 4.94
CA HIS A 24 4.24 9.41 3.68
C HIS A 24 5.09 9.99 2.55
N TRP A 25 4.60 9.85 1.32
CA TRP A 25 5.21 10.44 0.14
C TRP A 25 4.48 11.72 -0.27
N GLU A 26 5.24 12.73 -0.66
CA GLU A 26 4.73 13.98 -1.23
C GLU A 26 5.47 14.29 -2.53
N PHE A 27 4.74 14.70 -3.57
CA PHE A 27 5.37 15.12 -4.81
C PHE A 27 5.69 16.61 -4.77
N ASP A 28 6.96 16.94 -5.00
CA ASP A 28 7.41 18.33 -5.15
C ASP A 28 8.08 18.49 -6.54
N PRO A 29 7.51 19.31 -7.46
CA PRO A 29 8.08 19.48 -8.80
C PRO A 29 9.48 20.10 -8.79
N ASN A 30 9.86 20.83 -7.73
CA ASN A 30 11.12 21.53 -7.57
C ASN A 30 12.15 20.74 -6.74
N ALA A 31 11.75 19.65 -6.09
CA ALA A 31 12.65 18.81 -5.30
C ALA A 31 13.67 18.02 -6.11
N GLY A 32 14.91 18.00 -5.62
CA GLY A 32 16.00 17.16 -6.10
C GLY A 32 16.82 17.79 -7.24
N THR A 33 18.12 17.53 -7.24
CA THR A 33 19.05 17.93 -8.31
C THR A 33 18.78 17.16 -9.61
N PRO A 34 19.28 17.63 -10.77
CA PRO A 34 19.18 16.88 -12.01
C PRO A 34 19.71 15.45 -11.91
N GLN A 35 20.81 15.24 -11.17
CA GLN A 35 21.41 13.94 -10.94
C GLN A 35 20.50 13.04 -10.11
N GLU A 36 19.86 13.58 -9.06
CA GLU A 36 18.93 12.81 -8.23
C GLU A 36 17.69 12.40 -9.02
N ARG A 37 17.13 13.31 -9.81
CA ARG A 37 15.98 13.00 -10.67
C ARG A 37 16.32 11.94 -11.71
N ALA A 38 17.52 12.01 -12.29
CA ALA A 38 18.02 11.00 -13.20
C ALA A 38 18.17 9.64 -12.50
N GLU A 39 18.66 9.61 -11.26
CA GLU A 39 18.76 8.38 -10.48
C GLU A 39 17.39 7.79 -10.14
N VAL A 40 16.41 8.61 -9.74
CA VAL A 40 15.03 8.13 -9.51
C VAL A 40 14.45 7.52 -10.79
N GLU A 41 14.69 8.14 -11.94
CA GLU A 41 14.21 7.62 -13.22
C GLU A 41 14.94 6.33 -13.64
N ARG A 42 16.25 6.24 -13.37
CA ARG A 42 17.03 5.01 -13.55
C ARG A 42 16.46 3.87 -12.72
N LEU A 43 16.17 4.10 -11.43
CA LEU A 43 15.56 3.12 -10.53
C LEU A 43 14.19 2.65 -11.02
N ARG A 44 13.37 3.57 -11.55
CA ARG A 44 12.05 3.23 -12.14
C ARG A 44 12.19 2.33 -13.36
N GLN A 45 13.06 2.70 -14.30
CA GLN A 45 13.30 1.92 -15.51
C GLN A 45 13.86 0.54 -15.19
N GLU A 46 14.78 0.45 -14.23
CA GLU A 46 15.32 -0.81 -13.75
C GLU A 46 14.24 -1.69 -13.13
N PHE A 47 13.36 -1.13 -12.29
CA PHE A 47 12.23 -1.87 -11.74
C PHE A 47 11.29 -2.36 -12.84
N THR A 48 10.88 -1.49 -13.78
CA THR A 48 10.00 -1.86 -14.90
C THR A 48 10.62 -2.92 -15.80
N LYS A 49 11.93 -2.89 -16.03
CA LYS A 49 12.67 -3.90 -16.80
C LYS A 49 12.67 -5.26 -16.08
N ASN A 50 12.85 -5.26 -14.77
CA ASN A 50 12.96 -6.48 -13.97
C ASN A 50 11.64 -6.93 -13.33
N ARG A 51 10.51 -6.28 -13.63
CA ARG A 51 9.21 -6.48 -12.97
C ARG A 51 8.64 -7.91 -13.00
N PHE A 52 9.16 -8.77 -13.87
CA PHE A 52 8.75 -10.18 -13.94
C PHE A 52 9.62 -11.09 -13.08
N SER A 53 10.89 -10.73 -12.84
CA SER A 53 11.83 -11.50 -12.00
C SER A 53 11.93 -10.97 -10.57
N ILE A 54 11.79 -9.66 -10.38
CA ILE A 54 11.87 -8.97 -9.09
C ILE A 54 10.57 -8.20 -8.88
N LYS A 55 9.76 -8.64 -7.92
CA LYS A 55 8.44 -8.05 -7.65
C LYS A 55 8.48 -6.92 -6.62
N GLN A 56 9.49 -6.92 -5.75
CA GLN A 56 9.63 -5.95 -4.66
C GLN A 56 10.46 -4.74 -5.09
N SER A 57 10.07 -3.53 -4.64
CA SER A 57 10.82 -2.30 -4.94
C SER A 57 12.18 -2.20 -4.25
N SER A 58 12.41 -3.06 -3.24
CA SER A 58 13.60 -3.08 -2.37
C SER A 58 13.88 -1.76 -1.64
N ASP A 59 12.84 -0.93 -1.47
CA ASP A 59 12.90 0.37 -0.79
C ASP A 59 13.97 1.33 -1.38
N LEU A 60 14.36 1.16 -2.65
CA LEU A 60 15.54 1.83 -3.21
C LEU A 60 15.43 3.36 -3.15
N LEU A 61 14.24 3.92 -3.41
CA LEU A 61 14.01 5.37 -3.33
C LEU A 61 14.05 5.87 -1.88
N THR A 62 13.47 5.13 -0.93
CA THR A 62 13.52 5.42 0.51
C THR A 62 14.96 5.44 1.00
N ARG A 63 15.71 4.39 0.66
CA ARG A 63 17.13 4.23 1.03
C ARG A 63 17.98 5.36 0.45
N MET A 64 17.78 5.71 -0.82
CA MET A 64 18.47 6.83 -1.47
C MET A 64 18.31 8.14 -0.69
N GLN A 65 17.11 8.47 -0.23
CA GLN A 65 16.85 9.71 0.51
C GLN A 65 17.42 9.67 1.93
N LEU A 66 17.18 8.58 2.68
CA LEU A 66 17.63 8.46 4.07
C LEU A 66 19.15 8.34 4.20
N THR A 67 19.81 7.58 3.33
CA THR A 67 21.28 7.45 3.34
C THR A 67 21.95 8.80 3.08
N LYS A 68 21.37 9.63 2.20
CA LYS A 68 21.84 11.00 1.96
C LYS A 68 21.64 11.89 3.19
N GLU A 69 20.48 11.83 3.84
CA GLU A 69 20.17 12.65 5.02
C GLU A 69 21.05 12.29 6.23
N ASN A 70 21.27 11.00 6.47
CA ASN A 70 22.01 10.52 7.64
C ASN A 70 23.53 10.64 7.53
N GLN A 71 24.08 10.80 6.31
CA GLN A 71 25.53 10.95 6.04
C GLN A 71 26.42 9.98 6.82
N ARG A 72 26.00 8.70 6.93
CA ARG A 72 26.79 7.68 7.64
C ARG A 72 28.03 7.29 6.82
N GLY A 73 29.07 6.84 7.51
CA GLY A 73 30.30 6.35 6.88
C GLY A 73 30.06 5.16 5.96
N GLU A 74 31.07 4.83 5.15
CA GLU A 74 30.97 3.74 4.17
C GLU A 74 30.60 2.41 4.81
N ILE A 75 29.70 1.67 4.14
CA ILE A 75 29.29 0.33 4.55
C ILE A 75 30.46 -0.62 4.26
N PRO A 76 31.05 -1.29 5.27
CA PRO A 76 32.16 -2.24 5.07
C PRO A 76 31.83 -3.31 4.04
N GLU A 77 32.80 -3.73 3.24
CA GLU A 77 32.62 -4.78 2.22
C GLU A 77 32.07 -6.10 2.80
N ALA A 78 31.31 -6.83 1.98
CA ALA A 78 30.71 -8.09 2.39
C ALA A 78 31.78 -9.18 2.52
N VAL A 79 31.84 -9.84 3.67
CA VAL A 79 32.68 -11.03 3.86
C VAL A 79 31.90 -12.24 3.39
N LYS A 80 32.43 -12.94 2.38
CA LYS A 80 31.89 -14.23 1.94
C LYS A 80 32.60 -15.33 2.71
N VAL A 81 31.83 -16.18 3.37
CA VAL A 81 32.32 -17.38 4.06
C VAL A 81 31.80 -18.58 3.28
N GLY A 82 32.67 -19.50 2.88
CA GLY A 82 32.27 -20.74 2.19
C GLY A 82 31.44 -21.65 3.10
N GLU A 83 30.65 -22.56 2.52
CA GLU A 83 29.77 -23.46 3.30
C GLU A 83 30.53 -24.33 4.32
N GLU A 84 31.77 -24.72 4.02
CA GLU A 84 32.63 -25.54 4.88
C GLU A 84 33.66 -24.72 5.68
N GLU A 85 33.69 -23.39 5.50
CA GLU A 85 34.67 -22.52 6.13
C GLU A 85 34.23 -22.14 7.55
N LYS A 86 35.18 -22.17 8.50
CA LYS A 86 34.89 -21.76 9.87
C LYS A 86 34.65 -20.25 9.93
N ILE A 87 33.50 -19.85 10.46
CA ILE A 87 33.18 -18.45 10.73
C ILE A 87 34.19 -17.89 11.73
N THR A 88 35.00 -16.92 11.29
CA THR A 88 35.96 -16.23 12.15
C THR A 88 35.29 -15.12 12.94
N LYS A 89 35.90 -14.74 14.07
CA LYS A 89 35.42 -13.61 14.89
C LYS A 89 35.46 -12.31 14.09
N GLU A 90 36.48 -12.15 13.24
CA GLU A 90 36.70 -11.00 12.37
C GLU A 90 35.62 -10.90 11.29
N ALA A 91 35.24 -12.03 10.68
CA ALA A 91 34.13 -12.10 9.73
C ALA A 91 32.80 -11.72 10.39
N LEU A 92 32.56 -12.21 11.61
CA LEU A 92 31.36 -11.86 12.38
C LEU A 92 31.33 -10.37 12.74
N ILE A 93 32.42 -9.81 13.26
CA ILE A 93 32.52 -8.39 13.61
C ILE A 93 32.30 -7.51 12.37
N THR A 94 32.92 -7.86 11.24
CA THR A 94 32.75 -7.13 9.99
C THR A 94 31.31 -7.18 9.50
N THR A 95 30.67 -8.35 9.55
CA THR A 95 29.26 -8.53 9.18
C THR A 95 28.32 -7.73 10.08
N MET A 96 28.53 -7.75 11.39
CA MET A 96 27.73 -6.97 12.34
C MET A 96 27.91 -5.46 12.14
N ARG A 97 29.15 -4.99 11.92
CA ARG A 97 29.42 -3.58 11.57
C ARG A 97 28.72 -3.19 10.27
N ARG A 98 28.79 -4.05 9.23
CA ARG A 98 28.10 -3.83 7.96
C ARG A 98 26.59 -3.67 8.16
N SER A 99 25.96 -4.58 8.90
CA SER A 99 24.53 -4.52 9.20
C SER A 99 24.15 -3.27 9.99
N LEU A 100 24.89 -2.96 11.06
CA LEU A 100 24.61 -1.78 11.90
C LEU A 100 24.80 -0.48 11.10
N THR A 101 25.89 -0.34 10.34
CA THR A 101 26.12 0.83 9.48
C THR A 101 24.99 0.97 8.44
N PHE A 102 24.56 -0.13 7.83
CA PHE A 102 23.44 -0.12 6.88
C PHE A 102 22.14 0.35 7.55
N PHE A 103 21.69 -0.32 8.63
CA PHE A 103 20.44 0.04 9.29
C PHE A 103 20.47 1.45 9.88
N SER A 104 21.60 1.89 10.44
CA SER A 104 21.76 3.28 10.91
C SER A 104 21.77 4.31 9.78
N SER A 105 22.09 3.92 8.53
CA SER A 105 22.03 4.82 7.37
C SER A 105 20.62 5.06 6.85
N ILE A 106 19.67 4.19 7.19
CA ILE A 106 18.28 4.25 6.72
C ILE A 106 17.27 4.47 7.87
N GLN A 107 17.76 4.87 9.05
CA GLN A 107 16.90 5.25 10.17
C GLN A 107 16.34 6.66 9.93
N ALA A 108 15.07 6.88 10.18
CA ALA A 108 14.50 8.21 10.13
C ALA A 108 14.84 9.03 11.38
N HIS A 109 14.68 10.36 11.29
CA HIS A 109 15.09 11.29 12.34
C HIS A 109 14.32 11.15 13.67
N ASP A 110 13.12 10.56 13.65
CA ASP A 110 12.32 10.23 14.83
C ASP A 110 12.64 8.84 15.42
N GLY A 111 13.62 8.15 14.84
CA GLY A 111 14.16 6.87 15.32
C GLY A 111 13.53 5.62 14.70
N HIS A 112 12.49 5.72 13.88
CA HIS A 112 11.90 4.54 13.22
C HIS A 112 12.63 4.15 11.92
N TRP A 113 12.28 2.99 11.37
CA TRP A 113 12.78 2.52 10.07
C TRP A 113 11.66 2.55 9.03
N PRO A 114 11.69 3.51 8.11
CA PRO A 114 10.83 3.54 6.95
C PRO A 114 10.93 2.25 6.13
N ALA A 115 9.78 1.64 5.83
CA ALA A 115 9.71 0.45 4.98
C ALA A 115 8.43 0.46 4.13
N GLU A 116 8.53 -0.05 2.92
CA GLU A 116 7.37 -0.46 2.14
C GLU A 116 6.73 -1.69 2.82
N PHE A 117 5.46 -1.56 3.17
CA PHE A 117 4.64 -2.68 3.63
C PHE A 117 3.51 -2.93 2.62
N SER A 118 3.93 -3.25 1.39
CA SER A 118 3.05 -3.61 0.28
C SER A 118 3.08 -5.12 0.05
N GLY A 119 2.38 -5.60 -0.98
CA GLY A 119 2.36 -7.02 -1.33
C GLY A 119 0.99 -7.45 -1.82
N PRO A 120 -0.08 -7.33 -1.02
CA PRO A 120 -1.43 -7.63 -1.50
C PRO A 120 -1.96 -6.55 -2.45
N LEU A 121 -2.56 -6.98 -3.56
CA LEU A 121 -3.10 -6.11 -4.60
C LEU A 121 -4.57 -5.73 -4.38
N PHE A 122 -5.21 -6.32 -3.37
CA PHE A 122 -6.65 -6.16 -3.10
C PHE A 122 -7.00 -5.41 -1.82
N PHE A 123 -6.05 -4.90 -1.05
CA PHE A 123 -6.43 -4.16 0.17
C PHE A 123 -7.22 -2.87 -0.16
N VAL A 124 -8.07 -2.44 0.78
CA VAL A 124 -8.46 -1.05 1.00
C VAL A 124 -7.86 -0.71 2.34
N GLN A 125 -7.14 0.39 2.48
CA GLN A 125 -7.31 1.24 3.66
C GLN A 125 -7.15 2.68 3.18
N PRO A 126 -8.20 3.51 3.32
CA PRO A 126 -8.70 3.90 4.64
C PRO A 126 -10.23 4.08 4.70
N LEU A 127 -10.79 4.16 5.92
CA LEU A 127 -11.78 5.18 6.29
C LEU A 127 -11.90 5.26 7.83
N ILE A 128 -11.78 6.52 8.30
CA ILE A 128 -12.26 7.12 9.55
C ILE A 128 -11.62 6.68 10.88
N SER A 129 -10.97 7.68 11.47
CA SER A 129 -10.61 7.81 12.88
C SER A 129 -11.72 7.30 13.79
N TYR A 130 -11.58 6.13 14.42
CA TYR A 130 -11.85 5.85 15.84
C TYR A 130 -11.31 4.45 16.17
N SER A 131 -10.33 4.39 17.09
CA SER A 131 -9.90 3.23 17.89
C SER A 131 -9.75 1.83 17.25
N CYS A 132 -8.49 1.39 17.22
CA CYS A 132 -8.00 0.10 17.75
C CYS A 132 -8.26 -1.24 17.02
N SER A 133 -7.16 -1.99 16.92
CA SER A 133 -7.02 -3.46 16.86
C SER A 133 -7.06 -4.17 15.50
N CYS A 134 -6.08 -5.06 15.32
CA CYS A 134 -5.85 -5.97 14.18
C CYS A 134 -6.93 -7.06 14.01
N THR A 135 -8.18 -6.82 14.40
CA THR A 135 -9.34 -7.72 14.22
C THR A 135 -10.36 -7.19 13.22
N SER A 136 -10.06 -6.10 12.50
CA SER A 136 -10.99 -5.41 11.59
C SER A 136 -11.25 -6.07 10.23
N LEU A 137 -11.01 -7.38 10.06
CA LEU A 137 -11.39 -8.09 8.84
C LEU A 137 -12.92 -8.32 8.71
N HIS A 138 -13.68 -8.20 9.81
CA HIS A 138 -15.15 -8.33 9.79
C HIS A 138 -15.89 -7.00 9.96
N LEU A 139 -15.29 -6.00 10.61
CA LEU A 139 -16.00 -4.76 10.96
C LEU A 139 -16.18 -3.79 9.79
N SER A 140 -15.31 -3.80 8.78
CA SER A 140 -15.48 -2.94 7.59
C SER A 140 -16.74 -3.27 6.79
N PHE A 141 -17.18 -4.53 6.79
CA PHE A 141 -18.42 -4.94 6.14
C PHE A 141 -19.64 -4.44 6.92
N SER A 142 -19.60 -4.56 8.25
CA SER A 142 -20.66 -4.06 9.12
C SER A 142 -20.79 -2.55 9.06
N TYR A 143 -19.69 -1.79 9.09
CA TYR A 143 -19.74 -0.32 9.05
C TYR A 143 -20.21 0.24 7.71
N MET A 144 -19.86 -0.38 6.59
CA MET A 144 -20.36 0.05 5.27
C MET A 144 -21.84 -0.32 5.06
N VAL A 145 -22.26 -1.49 5.58
CA VAL A 145 -23.68 -1.86 5.63
C VAL A 145 -24.46 -0.96 6.61
N LEU A 146 -23.83 -0.49 7.69
CA LEU A 146 -24.41 0.47 8.63
C LEU A 146 -24.48 1.90 8.05
N GLU A 147 -23.49 2.35 7.28
CA GLU A 147 -23.57 3.63 6.53
C GLU A 147 -24.61 3.57 5.41
N LEU A 148 -24.75 2.42 4.73
CA LEU A 148 -25.84 2.21 3.76
C LEU A 148 -27.21 2.07 4.44
N ARG A 149 -27.27 1.55 5.68
CA ARG A 149 -28.49 1.56 6.51
C ARG A 149 -28.76 2.89 7.20
N ALA A 150 -27.76 3.76 7.38
CA ALA A 150 -27.98 5.13 7.86
C ALA A 150 -28.78 5.98 6.85
N TYR A 151 -28.92 5.50 5.61
CA TYR A 151 -29.85 6.02 4.60
C TYR A 151 -31.28 5.44 4.69
N GLN A 152 -31.54 4.47 5.57
CA GLN A 152 -32.87 3.90 5.83
C GLN A 152 -33.12 3.72 7.35
N GLU A 153 -33.59 4.80 7.97
CA GLU A 153 -34.38 4.87 9.22
C GLU A 153 -34.05 3.88 10.35
N LEU A 154 -33.15 4.24 11.27
CA LEU A 154 -33.11 3.71 12.65
C LEU A 154 -32.76 4.82 13.66
N GLY A 155 -33.32 4.75 14.87
CA GLY A 155 -33.32 5.82 15.87
C GLY A 155 -32.25 5.67 16.97
N GLU A 156 -32.00 6.75 17.72
CA GLU A 156 -30.88 6.89 18.67
C GLU A 156 -30.86 5.86 19.83
N GLU A 157 -32.00 5.28 20.22
CA GLU A 157 -32.09 4.35 21.37
C GLU A 157 -31.37 3.00 21.16
N GLU A 158 -31.24 2.54 19.91
CA GLU A 158 -30.64 1.23 19.60
C GLU A 158 -29.11 1.26 19.66
N PHE A 159 -28.51 2.45 19.47
CA PHE A 159 -27.08 2.68 19.66
C PHE A 159 -26.66 2.61 21.13
N GLU A 160 -27.52 3.10 22.02
CA GLU A 160 -27.24 3.14 23.46
C GLU A 160 -27.33 1.74 24.10
N PHE A 161 -28.22 0.88 23.58
CA PHE A 161 -28.35 -0.52 23.96
C PHE A 161 -27.11 -1.36 23.57
N ALA A 162 -26.61 -1.21 22.34
CA ALA A 162 -25.41 -1.92 21.87
C ALA A 162 -24.15 -1.51 22.66
N GLY A 163 -24.03 -0.22 23.00
CA GLY A 163 -22.94 0.30 23.83
C GLY A 163 -22.96 -0.22 25.27
N LYS A 164 -24.15 -0.45 25.83
CA LYS A 164 -24.32 -1.01 27.18
C LYS A 164 -23.96 -2.50 27.24
N LEU A 165 -24.37 -3.28 26.24
CA LEU A 165 -24.10 -4.72 26.16
C LEU A 165 -22.59 -5.05 26.13
N LEU A 166 -21.79 -4.23 25.43
CA LEU A 166 -20.35 -4.42 25.31
C LEU A 166 -19.59 -4.11 26.62
N ARG A 167 -20.13 -3.21 27.46
CA ARG A 167 -19.59 -2.91 28.79
C ARG A 167 -19.96 -3.96 29.82
N ASP A 168 -21.20 -4.48 29.74
CA ASP A 168 -21.72 -5.51 30.63
C ASP A 168 -21.04 -6.89 30.42
N CYS A 169 -20.40 -7.11 29.27
CA CYS A 169 -19.65 -8.34 28.98
C CYS A 169 -18.19 -8.38 29.52
N GLY A 170 -17.73 -7.35 30.24
CA GLY A 170 -16.52 -7.43 31.08
C GLY A 170 -15.21 -7.80 30.36
N VAL A 171 -14.99 -7.33 29.13
CA VAL A 171 -13.76 -7.63 28.36
C VAL A 171 -12.59 -6.77 28.87
N GLU A 172 -11.94 -7.22 29.94
CA GLU A 172 -10.55 -6.93 30.28
C GLU A 172 -9.76 -8.24 30.21
N VAL A 173 -8.86 -8.41 29.24
CA VAL A 173 -7.72 -9.33 29.36
C VAL A 173 -6.50 -8.73 28.66
N ALA A 174 -5.50 -8.44 29.48
CA ALA A 174 -4.16 -7.97 29.16
C ALA A 174 -3.25 -9.07 28.59
N THR A 175 -2.06 -8.65 28.12
CA THR A 175 -0.92 -9.40 27.54
C THR A 175 -0.98 -9.47 26.01
N VAL A 176 -0.26 -8.64 25.23
CA VAL A 176 1.20 -8.48 25.19
C VAL A 176 1.60 -6.99 25.06
N VAL A 177 2.37 -6.53 26.05
CA VAL A 177 3.07 -5.24 26.07
C VAL A 177 4.13 -5.25 24.96
N GLY A 178 3.97 -4.41 23.94
CA GLY A 178 4.91 -4.31 22.82
C GLY A 178 4.41 -3.61 21.55
N MET A 179 3.12 -3.25 21.47
CA MET A 179 2.55 -2.54 20.31
C MET A 179 1.93 -1.18 20.68
N ALA A 180 2.51 -0.52 21.68
CA ALA A 180 2.19 0.86 22.07
C ALA A 180 3.12 1.86 21.36
N ALA A 181 3.07 1.87 20.03
CA ALA A 181 3.48 3.00 19.20
C ALA A 181 2.73 2.83 17.89
N GLY A 182 1.65 3.63 17.74
CA GLY A 182 0.74 3.58 16.60
C GLY A 182 1.49 3.73 15.28
N GLN A 183 1.77 2.60 14.64
CA GLN A 183 2.13 2.53 13.24
C GLN A 183 0.86 2.48 12.41
N TRP A 184 1.02 2.76 11.11
CA TRP A 184 0.04 2.71 10.02
C TRP A 184 -0.60 4.05 9.66
N ARG A 185 0.07 4.75 8.74
CA ARG A 185 -0.62 5.28 7.57
C ARG A 185 0.19 4.98 6.31
N LEU A 186 0.19 3.70 5.90
CA LEU A 186 0.55 3.31 4.54
C LEU A 186 -0.45 3.96 3.59
N ARG A 187 -0.02 4.94 2.80
CA ARG A 187 -0.59 5.04 1.46
C ARG A 187 0.21 4.04 0.61
N VAL A 188 -0.54 3.17 -0.06
CA VAL A 188 -0.09 2.08 -0.96
C VAL A 188 0.15 0.73 -0.29
N ALA A 189 -0.93 0.11 0.16
CA ALA A 189 -1.14 -1.33 0.00
C ALA A 189 -2.63 -1.54 -0.30
N GLY A 190 -2.95 -1.93 -1.54
CA GLY A 190 -4.32 -2.09 -2.00
C GLY A 190 -4.91 -0.88 -2.74
N LEU A 191 -4.64 -0.82 -4.04
CA LEU A 191 -5.04 0.31 -4.88
C LEU A 191 -6.46 0.16 -5.40
N GLY A 192 -6.84 -1.06 -5.78
CA GLY A 192 -8.06 -1.30 -6.54
C GLY A 192 -9.32 -0.82 -5.83
N GLN A 193 -9.57 -1.37 -4.65
CA GLN A 193 -10.78 -1.07 -3.89
C GLN A 193 -10.77 0.34 -3.29
N TRP A 194 -9.60 0.90 -2.92
CA TRP A 194 -9.53 2.27 -2.41
C TRP A 194 -9.91 3.31 -3.48
N ILE A 195 -9.44 3.13 -4.71
CA ILE A 195 -9.85 3.95 -5.86
C ILE A 195 -11.36 3.87 -6.08
N MET A 196 -11.94 2.67 -5.95
CA MET A 196 -13.38 2.47 -6.06
C MET A 196 -14.12 3.24 -4.97
N THR A 197 -13.71 3.16 -3.70
CA THR A 197 -14.33 3.92 -2.60
C THR A 197 -14.29 5.43 -2.85
N LEU A 198 -13.13 5.96 -3.26
CA LEU A 198 -13.00 7.39 -3.52
C LEU A 198 -13.83 7.83 -4.74
N TYR A 199 -13.96 6.97 -5.74
CA TYR A 199 -14.83 7.20 -6.89
C TYR A 199 -16.31 7.22 -6.48
N ILE A 200 -16.76 6.22 -5.70
CA ILE A 200 -18.12 6.11 -5.17
C ILE A 200 -18.50 7.34 -4.33
N THR A 201 -17.58 7.83 -3.51
CA THR A 201 -17.79 9.00 -2.63
C THR A 201 -17.60 10.34 -3.33
N GLY A 202 -17.20 10.36 -4.60
CA GLY A 202 -16.92 11.60 -5.36
C GLY A 202 -15.68 12.36 -4.89
N SER A 203 -14.82 11.75 -4.07
CA SER A 203 -13.64 12.39 -3.45
C SER A 203 -12.30 12.02 -4.12
N LEU A 204 -12.33 11.30 -5.24
CA LEU A 204 -11.14 10.80 -5.94
C LEU A 204 -10.13 11.89 -6.29
N ASP A 205 -10.58 12.97 -6.91
CA ASP A 205 -9.72 14.08 -7.34
C ASP A 205 -9.25 14.96 -6.18
N GLU A 206 -9.99 14.98 -5.07
CA GLU A 206 -9.60 15.69 -3.86
C GLU A 206 -8.48 14.95 -3.11
N VAL A 207 -8.57 13.62 -3.06
CA VAL A 207 -7.68 12.79 -2.24
C VAL A 207 -6.45 12.30 -3.00
N ILE A 208 -6.58 12.04 -4.32
CA ILE A 208 -5.53 11.51 -5.19
C ILE A 208 -5.19 12.55 -6.26
N GLY A 209 -4.15 13.34 -5.98
CA GLY A 209 -3.60 14.30 -6.93
C GLY A 209 -3.03 13.64 -8.22
N PRO A 210 -2.77 14.43 -9.27
CA PRO A 210 -2.40 13.93 -10.59
C PRO A 210 -1.12 13.08 -10.58
N GLU A 211 -0.12 13.47 -9.80
CA GLU A 211 1.13 12.71 -9.70
C GLU A 211 0.93 11.38 -8.97
N HIS A 212 0.06 11.33 -7.95
CA HIS A 212 -0.30 10.07 -7.30
C HIS A 212 -0.99 9.13 -8.30
N LYS A 213 -1.91 9.64 -9.13
CA LYS A 213 -2.56 8.82 -10.17
C LYS A 213 -1.53 8.20 -11.12
N LYS A 214 -0.56 8.98 -11.59
CA LYS A 214 0.53 8.47 -12.45
C LYS A 214 1.30 7.32 -11.80
N GLU A 215 1.67 7.44 -10.52
CA GLU A 215 2.39 6.37 -9.81
C GLU A 215 1.53 5.14 -9.54
N ILE A 216 0.24 5.34 -9.23
CA ILE A 216 -0.73 4.26 -9.03
C ILE A 216 -0.90 3.45 -10.32
N ILE A 217 -1.09 4.13 -11.45
CA ILE A 217 -1.17 3.50 -12.78
C ILE A 217 0.11 2.72 -13.07
N ARG A 218 1.27 3.36 -12.88
CA ARG A 218 2.58 2.71 -13.07
C ARG A 218 2.75 1.48 -12.18
N TYR A 219 2.38 1.56 -10.91
CA TYR A 219 2.44 0.44 -9.98
C TYR A 219 1.57 -0.72 -10.48
N LEU A 220 0.32 -0.45 -10.88
CA LEU A 220 -0.57 -1.49 -11.39
C LEU A 220 0.01 -2.14 -12.66
N TYR A 221 0.50 -1.38 -13.63
CA TYR A 221 1.12 -1.97 -14.82
C TYR A 221 2.41 -2.73 -14.53
N ASN A 222 3.24 -2.27 -13.60
CA ASN A 222 4.44 -3.02 -13.21
C ASN A 222 4.12 -4.37 -12.58
N HIS A 223 2.94 -4.51 -11.96
CA HIS A 223 2.48 -5.75 -11.34
C HIS A 223 1.55 -6.59 -12.21
N GLN A 224 1.29 -6.17 -13.46
CA GLN A 224 0.59 -7.02 -14.42
C GLN A 224 1.48 -8.20 -14.79
N ASN A 225 0.93 -9.41 -14.75
CA ASN A 225 1.62 -10.62 -15.19
C ASN A 225 1.70 -10.67 -16.73
N GLU A 226 2.58 -11.54 -17.24
CA GLU A 226 2.79 -11.70 -18.69
C GLU A 226 1.53 -12.14 -19.43
N ASP A 227 0.64 -12.89 -18.76
CA ASP A 227 -0.65 -13.32 -19.28
C ASP A 227 -1.70 -12.19 -19.38
N GLY A 228 -1.38 -10.99 -18.86
CA GLY A 228 -2.26 -9.83 -18.85
C GLY A 228 -3.14 -9.71 -17.60
N GLY A 229 -3.11 -10.66 -16.68
CA GLY A 229 -3.85 -10.60 -15.42
C GLY A 229 -3.05 -10.05 -14.24
N TRP A 230 -3.68 -10.06 -13.06
CA TRP A 230 -3.07 -9.73 -11.77
C TRP A 230 -3.43 -10.76 -10.71
N GLY A 231 -2.48 -11.04 -9.82
CA GLY A 231 -2.71 -11.87 -8.65
C GLY A 231 -3.40 -11.16 -7.50
N THR A 232 -3.64 -11.89 -6.42
CA THR A 232 -4.08 -11.31 -5.14
C THR A 232 -2.92 -10.63 -4.40
N HIS A 233 -1.68 -10.96 -4.75
CA HIS A 233 -0.48 -10.30 -4.27
C HIS A 233 0.55 -10.19 -5.41
N ILE A 234 1.58 -9.35 -5.24
CA ILE A 234 2.57 -8.99 -6.29
C ILE A 234 3.36 -10.18 -6.85
N VAL A 235 3.47 -11.28 -6.11
CA VAL A 235 4.16 -12.53 -6.52
C VAL A 235 3.17 -13.59 -7.02
N GLY A 236 1.87 -13.34 -6.90
CA GLY A 236 0.83 -14.31 -7.22
C GLY A 236 0.59 -14.44 -8.73
N HIS A 237 0.20 -15.65 -9.15
CA HIS A 237 -0.36 -15.88 -10.47
C HIS A 237 -1.68 -15.09 -10.64
N SER A 238 -2.08 -14.87 -11.88
CA SER A 238 -3.29 -14.10 -12.19
C SER A 238 -4.56 -14.79 -11.68
N THR A 239 -5.42 -14.00 -11.04
CA THR A 239 -6.70 -14.46 -10.49
C THR A 239 -7.84 -13.58 -11.00
N MET A 240 -9.06 -14.12 -11.06
CA MET A 240 -10.22 -13.30 -11.44
C MET A 240 -10.39 -12.08 -10.53
N PHE A 241 -10.19 -12.28 -9.22
CA PHE A 241 -10.32 -11.22 -8.23
C PHE A 241 -9.26 -10.11 -8.42
N GLY A 242 -7.97 -10.46 -8.50
CA GLY A 242 -6.90 -9.49 -8.72
C GLY A 242 -7.01 -8.77 -10.06
N SER A 243 -7.28 -9.51 -11.13
CA SER A 243 -7.37 -8.98 -12.50
C SER A 243 -8.56 -8.04 -12.67
N ALA A 244 -9.74 -8.43 -12.20
CA ALA A 244 -10.93 -7.60 -12.30
C ALA A 244 -10.78 -6.28 -11.52
N LEU A 245 -10.30 -6.34 -10.27
CA LEU A 245 -10.16 -5.14 -9.44
C LEU A 245 -9.10 -4.18 -10.00
N SER A 246 -7.97 -4.71 -10.47
CA SER A 246 -6.91 -3.89 -11.08
C SER A 246 -7.37 -3.27 -12.39
N TYR A 247 -8.09 -4.03 -13.24
CA TYR A 247 -8.67 -3.52 -14.47
C TYR A 247 -9.68 -2.40 -14.21
N ILE A 248 -10.64 -2.61 -13.30
CA ILE A 248 -11.65 -1.59 -12.96
C ILE A 248 -10.99 -0.33 -12.40
N ALA A 249 -9.98 -0.48 -11.53
CA ALA A 249 -9.25 0.66 -10.99
C ALA A 249 -8.54 1.48 -12.06
N LEU A 250 -7.87 0.82 -13.02
CA LEU A 250 -7.26 1.50 -14.18
C LEU A 250 -8.32 2.22 -15.03
N ARG A 251 -9.50 1.61 -15.24
CA ARG A 251 -10.62 2.25 -15.93
C ARG A 251 -11.13 3.49 -15.21
N ILE A 252 -11.26 3.46 -13.88
CA ILE A 252 -11.65 4.61 -13.06
C ILE A 252 -10.60 5.73 -13.14
N LEU A 253 -9.32 5.37 -13.21
CA LEU A 253 -8.22 6.32 -13.37
C LEU A 253 -8.10 6.90 -14.79
N GLY A 254 -8.93 6.44 -15.73
CA GLY A 254 -9.03 6.98 -17.08
C GLY A 254 -8.30 6.20 -18.17
N GLU A 255 -7.69 5.06 -17.83
CA GLU A 255 -6.93 4.24 -18.80
C GLU A 255 -7.86 3.56 -19.81
N LYS A 256 -7.51 3.68 -21.10
CA LYS A 256 -8.22 3.09 -22.24
C LYS A 256 -7.48 1.87 -22.78
N LEU A 257 -8.14 1.16 -23.71
CA LEU A 257 -7.62 -0.07 -24.27
C LEU A 257 -6.35 0.14 -25.11
N GLU A 258 -6.23 1.30 -25.76
CA GLU A 258 -5.22 1.60 -26.79
C GLU A 258 -4.16 2.61 -26.32
N ASP A 259 -4.20 3.05 -25.05
CA ASP A 259 -3.34 4.13 -24.55
C ASP A 259 -1.84 3.78 -24.52
N HIS A 260 -1.49 2.49 -24.57
CA HIS A 260 -0.09 2.01 -24.49
C HIS A 260 0.22 1.04 -25.62
N GLN A 261 1.48 1.06 -26.08
CA GLN A 261 1.97 0.24 -27.19
C GLN A 261 1.69 -1.26 -27.02
N ASP A 262 1.89 -1.81 -25.82
CA ASP A 262 1.67 -3.24 -25.54
C ASP A 262 0.19 -3.59 -25.24
N MET A 263 -0.72 -2.60 -25.28
CA MET A 263 -2.15 -2.75 -25.00
C MET A 263 -2.49 -3.54 -23.72
N PRO A 264 -1.89 -3.19 -22.55
CA PRO A 264 -2.05 -3.94 -21.31
C PRO A 264 -3.51 -4.07 -20.86
N MET A 265 -4.32 -3.04 -21.10
CA MET A 265 -5.76 -3.05 -20.79
C MET A 265 -6.56 -3.99 -21.70
N ALA A 266 -6.18 -4.12 -22.98
CA ALA A 266 -6.81 -5.09 -23.87
C ALA A 266 -6.47 -6.53 -23.47
N ARG A 267 -5.20 -6.80 -23.11
CA ARG A 267 -4.79 -8.12 -22.58
C ARG A 267 -5.52 -8.47 -21.29
N ALA A 268 -5.64 -7.52 -20.37
CA ALA A 268 -6.39 -7.68 -19.13
C ALA A 268 -7.86 -8.05 -19.37
N ARG A 269 -8.53 -7.31 -20.26
CA ARG A 269 -9.91 -7.59 -20.63
C ARG A 269 -10.03 -8.98 -21.27
N LYS A 270 -9.13 -9.33 -22.19
CA LYS A 270 -9.10 -10.65 -22.82
C LYS A 270 -8.92 -11.75 -21.78
N TRP A 271 -7.95 -11.62 -20.88
CA TRP A 271 -7.71 -12.57 -19.79
C TRP A 271 -8.98 -12.77 -18.95
N ILE A 272 -9.65 -11.69 -18.54
CA ILE A 272 -10.91 -11.77 -17.78
C ILE A 272 -12.00 -12.53 -18.55
N LEU A 273 -12.18 -12.23 -19.84
CA LEU A 273 -13.22 -12.87 -20.65
C LEU A 273 -12.92 -14.37 -20.89
N ASP A 274 -11.67 -14.71 -21.18
CA ASP A 274 -11.25 -16.10 -21.43
C ASP A 274 -11.38 -16.98 -20.17
N HIS A 275 -11.34 -16.39 -18.97
CA HIS A 275 -11.43 -17.11 -17.69
C HIS A 275 -12.84 -17.07 -17.05
N GLY A 276 -13.88 -16.94 -17.88
CA GLY A 276 -15.29 -17.02 -17.46
C GLY A 276 -15.91 -15.69 -17.02
N GLY A 277 -15.20 -14.57 -17.21
CA GLY A 277 -15.70 -13.23 -16.90
C GLY A 277 -15.93 -12.98 -15.41
N LEU A 278 -16.57 -11.85 -15.09
CA LEU A 278 -16.80 -11.44 -13.70
C LEU A 278 -17.74 -12.37 -12.90
N VAL A 279 -18.43 -13.32 -13.55
CA VAL A 279 -19.30 -14.29 -12.88
C VAL A 279 -18.50 -15.18 -11.92
N THR A 280 -17.23 -15.47 -12.26
CA THR A 280 -16.34 -16.33 -11.47
C THR A 280 -15.59 -15.59 -10.36
N ILE A 281 -15.82 -14.28 -10.20
CA ILE A 281 -15.16 -13.50 -9.15
C ILE A 281 -15.62 -13.92 -7.75
N THR A 282 -14.74 -13.79 -6.75
CA THR A 282 -15.04 -14.13 -5.35
C THR A 282 -16.16 -13.27 -4.78
N SER A 283 -16.77 -13.69 -3.67
CA SER A 283 -17.86 -12.95 -3.00
C SER A 283 -17.49 -11.48 -2.69
N TRP A 284 -16.25 -11.24 -2.25
CA TRP A 284 -15.73 -9.89 -2.03
C TRP A 284 -15.65 -9.07 -3.32
N GLY A 285 -15.26 -9.69 -4.43
CA GLY A 285 -15.25 -9.01 -5.73
C GLY A 285 -16.65 -8.69 -6.24
N LYS A 286 -17.62 -9.59 -6.03
CA LYS A 286 -19.02 -9.38 -6.39
C LYS A 286 -19.58 -8.14 -5.69
N PHE A 287 -19.28 -7.99 -4.40
CA PHE A 287 -19.66 -6.79 -3.64
C PHE A 287 -19.22 -5.49 -4.34
N TRP A 288 -17.93 -5.35 -4.62
CA TRP A 288 -17.39 -4.13 -5.25
C TRP A 288 -17.93 -3.87 -6.65
N VAL A 289 -18.05 -4.91 -7.47
CA VAL A 289 -18.61 -4.80 -8.82
C VAL A 289 -20.08 -4.36 -8.77
N SER A 290 -20.86 -4.92 -7.85
CA SER A 290 -22.26 -4.54 -7.66
C SER A 290 -22.41 -3.07 -7.27
N VAL A 291 -21.61 -2.58 -6.33
CA VAL A 291 -21.66 -1.16 -5.88
C VAL A 291 -21.37 -0.20 -7.04
N ILE A 292 -20.35 -0.47 -7.86
CA ILE A 292 -20.00 0.37 -9.00
C ILE A 292 -21.07 0.31 -10.11
N THR A 293 -21.56 -0.89 -10.41
CA THR A 293 -22.55 -1.09 -11.47
C THR A 293 -23.85 -0.35 -11.14
N TRP A 294 -24.25 -0.34 -9.86
CA TRP A 294 -25.42 0.39 -9.41
C TRP A 294 -25.29 1.90 -9.62
N LEU A 295 -24.11 2.48 -9.37
CA LEU A 295 -23.87 3.92 -9.59
C LEU A 295 -23.92 4.34 -11.07
N HIS A 296 -23.57 3.47 -12.02
CA HIS A 296 -23.65 3.77 -13.45
C HIS A 296 -25.03 3.52 -14.06
N ALA A 297 -25.93 2.88 -13.31
CA ALA A 297 -27.31 2.65 -13.73
C ALA A 297 -28.29 3.76 -13.31
N LEU A 298 -27.85 4.67 -12.43
CA LEU A 298 -28.55 5.89 -12.02
C LEU A 298 -28.21 7.06 -12.95
#